data_AF-A0A388QT44-F1
#
_entry.id   AF-A0A388QT44-F1
#
_cell.length_a   1.000
_cell.length_b   1.000
_cell.length_c   1.000
_cell.angle_alpha   90.00
_cell.angle_beta   90.00
_cell.angle_gamma   90.00
#
_symmetry.space_group_name_H-M   'P 1'
#
loop_
_entity.id
_entity.type
_entity.pdbx_description
1 polymer ?
#
loop_
_entity_poly.entity_id
_entity_poly.type
_entity_poly.pdbx_seq_one_letter_code
_entity_poly.pdbx_strand_id
1 'polypeptide(L)'
;MRISGRTSGNSTRSNATTTPSRSAKTPIALFSLGKLRLQERAHADRLFWEICRQIRLDLAHTADIPDDLARLDAMLAEMYVCNFSVFQSLLDHWALDQLFPIAPIHRLNERPTVQATLVDITCDSDGKVDEFIDLEDVRRTLSVQPLKEGQPY
;
A
#
# COMPACT_ATOMS: atom_id res chain seq x y z
N MET A 1 39.23 -45.90 41.69
CA MET A 1 38.24 -46.76 42.36
C MET A 1 36.94 -46.66 41.56
N ARG A 2 36.60 -47.70 40.78
CA ARG A 2 35.32 -47.81 40.05
C ARG A 2 34.22 -48.17 41.04
N ILE A 3 33.08 -47.48 40.99
CA ILE A 3 31.80 -48.08 41.38
C ILE A 3 30.75 -47.68 40.33
N SER A 4 30.19 -48.71 39.70
CA SER A 4 29.05 -48.70 38.79
C SER A 4 27.77 -48.94 39.60
N GLY A 5 26.71 -48.21 39.28
CA GLY A 5 25.36 -48.45 39.79
C GLY A 5 24.30 -47.94 38.81
N ARG A 6 23.69 -48.89 38.08
CA ARG A 6 22.40 -48.82 37.34
C ARG A 6 21.26 -48.32 38.27
N THR A 7 20.09 -47.79 37.90
CA THR A 7 19.30 -47.56 36.65
C THR A 7 18.03 -46.80 37.10
N SER A 8 17.56 -45.83 36.32
CA SER A 8 16.14 -45.47 36.07
C SER A 8 16.16 -44.13 35.31
N GLY A 9 15.79 -44.01 34.04
CA GLY A 9 14.50 -44.43 33.53
C GLY A 9 13.48 -43.31 33.67
N ASN A 10 13.72 -42.12 33.12
CA ASN A 10 12.61 -41.28 32.66
C ASN A 10 12.99 -40.41 31.46
N SER A 11 12.58 -40.91 30.29
CA SER A 11 12.46 -40.15 29.06
C SER A 11 11.26 -39.23 29.19
N THR A 12 11.46 -38.00 29.66
CA THR A 12 10.46 -36.96 29.46
C THR A 12 10.67 -36.38 28.08
N ARG A 13 9.90 -36.96 27.16
CA ARG A 13 9.62 -36.49 25.81
C ARG A 13 9.46 -34.97 25.78
N SER A 14 10.10 -34.40 24.77
CA SER A 14 9.74 -33.14 24.13
C SER A 14 8.21 -32.97 24.03
N ASN A 15 7.67 -32.01 24.76
CA ASN A 15 6.43 -31.35 24.36
C ASN A 15 6.79 -29.93 23.98
N ALA A 16 7.52 -29.80 22.86
CA ALA A 16 7.31 -28.64 22.00
C ALA A 16 5.84 -28.71 21.61
N THR A 17 5.01 -27.94 22.30
CA THR A 17 3.67 -27.63 21.84
C THR A 17 3.86 -26.83 20.56
N THR A 18 3.99 -27.54 19.45
CA THR A 18 3.74 -27.01 18.12
C THR A 18 2.25 -26.68 18.12
N THR A 19 1.89 -25.54 18.71
CA THR A 19 0.67 -24.85 18.35
C THR A 19 0.75 -24.76 16.83
N PRO A 20 -0.16 -25.40 16.07
CA PRO A 20 -0.13 -25.24 14.63
C PRO A 20 -0.23 -23.73 14.43
N SER A 21 0.78 -23.14 13.77
CA SER A 21 0.70 -21.77 13.29
C SER A 21 -0.58 -21.76 12.46
N ARG A 22 -1.66 -21.27 13.05
CA ARG A 22 -2.96 -21.23 12.42
C ARG A 22 -2.75 -20.18 11.35
N SER A 23 -2.36 -20.60 10.15
CA SER A 23 -2.20 -19.72 9.00
C SER A 23 -3.46 -18.90 8.93
N ALA A 24 -3.38 -17.66 9.42
CA ALA A 24 -4.50 -16.76 9.51
C ALA A 24 -4.79 -16.40 8.06
N LYS A 25 -5.72 -17.14 7.45
CA LYS A 25 -6.12 -16.89 6.08
C LYS A 25 -6.74 -15.50 6.05
N THR A 26 -6.23 -14.65 5.18
CA THR A 26 -6.73 -13.30 5.00
C THR A 26 -8.21 -13.34 4.58
N PRO A 27 -8.99 -12.28 4.86
CA PRO A 27 -10.38 -12.19 4.43
C PRO A 27 -10.56 -12.44 2.92
N ILE A 28 -9.64 -11.92 2.08
CA ILE A 28 -9.65 -12.19 0.64
C ILE A 28 -9.50 -13.68 0.31
N ALA A 29 -8.60 -14.40 1.00
CA ALA A 29 -8.40 -15.82 0.78
C ALA A 29 -9.63 -16.64 1.21
N LEU A 30 -10.31 -16.24 2.29
CA LEU A 30 -11.54 -16.90 2.72
C LEU A 30 -12.71 -16.61 1.76
N PHE A 31 -12.81 -15.39 1.23
CA PHE A 31 -13.81 -15.04 0.22
C PHE A 31 -13.61 -15.85 -1.07
N SER A 32 -12.39 -15.93 -1.60
CA SER A 32 -12.08 -16.71 -2.81
C SER A 32 -12.36 -18.21 -2.64
N LEU A 33 -12.30 -18.73 -1.42
CA LEU A 33 -12.67 -20.11 -1.08
C LEU A 33 -14.19 -20.29 -0.84
N GLY A 34 -15.01 -19.26 -1.04
CA GLY A 34 -16.45 -19.27 -0.78
C GLY A 34 -16.81 -19.32 0.72
N LYS A 35 -15.86 -19.02 1.60
CA LYS A 35 -16.03 -19.10 3.07
C LYS A 35 -16.44 -17.78 3.72
N LEU A 36 -16.47 -16.68 2.97
CA LEU A 36 -17.01 -15.39 3.40
C LEU A 36 -18.04 -14.90 2.39
N ARG A 37 -19.06 -14.22 2.90
CA ARG A 37 -20.03 -13.48 2.10
C ARG A 37 -19.45 -12.14 1.64
N LEU A 38 -20.04 -11.56 0.61
CA LEU A 38 -19.61 -10.27 0.06
C LEU A 38 -19.62 -9.16 1.12
N GLN A 39 -20.64 -9.14 1.99
CA GLN A 39 -20.77 -8.15 3.06
C GLN A 39 -19.65 -8.28 4.10
N GLU A 40 -19.23 -9.51 4.42
CA GLU A 40 -18.16 -9.77 5.37
C GLU A 40 -16.80 -9.35 4.78
N ARG A 41 -16.58 -9.64 3.50
CA ARG A 41 -15.41 -9.11 2.76
C ARG A 41 -15.41 -7.58 2.75
N ALA A 42 -16.54 -6.95 2.41
CA ALA A 42 -16.64 -5.49 2.35
C ALA A 42 -16.38 -4.84 3.73
N HIS A 43 -16.83 -5.46 4.81
CA HIS A 43 -16.54 -4.98 6.16
C HIS A 43 -15.06 -5.10 6.51
N ALA A 44 -14.43 -6.23 6.17
CA ALA A 44 -13.00 -6.43 6.37
C ALA A 44 -12.16 -5.41 5.57
N ASP A 45 -12.51 -5.17 4.30
CA ASP A 45 -11.83 -4.18 3.45
C ASP A 45 -12.01 -2.76 4.03
N ARG A 46 -13.20 -2.40 4.49
CA ARG A 46 -13.44 -1.10 5.15
C ARG A 46 -12.57 -0.92 6.40
N LEU A 47 -12.52 -1.93 7.27
CA LEU A 47 -11.70 -1.88 8.49
C LEU A 47 -10.21 -1.77 8.17
N PHE A 48 -9.73 -2.51 7.18
CA PHE A 48 -8.34 -2.44 6.72
C PHE A 48 -7.97 -1.01 6.33
N TRP A 49 -8.76 -0.38 5.45
CA TRP A 49 -8.49 0.98 5.01
C TRP A 49 -8.58 2.02 6.12
N GLU A 50 -9.51 1.84 7.07
CA GLU A 50 -9.63 2.74 8.22
C GLU A 50 -8.40 2.67 9.14
N ILE A 51 -7.92 1.45 9.41
CA ILE A 51 -6.70 1.24 10.19
C ILE A 51 -5.50 1.88 9.47
N CYS A 52 -5.37 1.69 8.16
CA CYS A 52 -4.30 2.31 7.37
C CYS A 52 -4.33 3.84 7.46
N ARG A 53 -5.51 4.47 7.34
CA ARG A 53 -5.65 5.92 7.49
C ARG A 53 -5.25 6.39 8.88
N GLN A 54 -5.66 5.67 9.92
CA GLN A 54 -5.32 6.02 11.30
C GLN A 54 -3.80 5.92 11.54
N ILE A 55 -3.16 4.84 11.09
CA ILE A 55 -1.71 4.69 11.17
C ILE A 55 -1.00 5.86 10.48
N ARG A 56 -1.47 6.28 9.29
CA ARG A 56 -0.89 7.42 8.57
C ARG A 56 -0.99 8.72 9.37
N LEU A 57 -2.12 8.95 10.06
CA LEU A 57 -2.30 10.13 10.92
C LEU A 57 -1.34 10.09 12.12
N ASP A 58 -1.19 8.93 12.75
CA ASP A 58 -0.31 8.75 13.91
C ASP A 58 1.18 8.93 13.52
N LEU A 59 1.55 8.52 12.30
CA LEU A 59 2.89 8.69 11.75
C LEU A 59 3.23 10.14 11.35
N ALA A 60 2.24 11.01 11.13
CA ALA A 60 2.47 12.38 10.63
C ALA A 60 3.35 13.25 11.56
N HIS A 61 3.53 12.83 12.81
CA HIS A 61 4.34 13.52 13.83
C HIS A 61 5.63 12.78 14.21
N THR A 62 5.92 11.66 13.55
CA THR A 62 7.07 10.81 13.85
C THR A 62 8.16 11.02 12.80
N ALA A 63 9.41 11.20 13.24
CA ALA A 63 10.53 11.47 12.33
C ALA A 63 11.06 10.19 11.64
N ASP A 64 10.76 9.01 12.20
CA ASP A 64 11.27 7.72 11.75
C ASP A 64 10.10 6.80 11.38
N ILE A 65 9.86 6.64 10.07
CA ILE A 65 8.79 5.79 9.55
C ILE A 65 9.41 4.41 9.27
N PRO A 66 8.89 3.34 9.88
CA PRO A 66 9.35 1.98 9.58
C PRO A 66 9.25 1.65 8.08
N ASP A 67 10.23 0.92 7.53
CA ASP A 67 10.26 0.52 6.12
C ASP A 67 8.97 -0.19 5.66
N ASP A 68 8.37 -0.99 6.54
CA ASP A 68 7.10 -1.69 6.29
C ASP A 68 5.94 -0.74 5.99
N LEU A 69 6.01 0.51 6.49
CA LEU A 69 5.01 1.54 6.34
C LEU A 69 5.39 2.59 5.30
N ALA A 70 6.59 2.51 4.70
CA ALA A 70 7.03 3.45 3.66
C ALA A 70 6.11 3.46 2.42
N ARG A 71 5.39 2.36 2.16
CA ARG A 71 4.44 2.24 1.05
C ARG A 71 3.03 2.73 1.38
N LEU A 72 2.77 3.11 2.63
CA LEU A 72 1.44 3.46 3.11
C LEU A 72 0.84 4.65 2.35
N ASP A 73 1.65 5.69 2.08
CA ASP A 73 1.19 6.87 1.34
C ASP A 73 0.82 6.54 -0.10
N ALA A 74 1.61 5.71 -0.80
CA ALA A 74 1.28 5.26 -2.15
C ALA A 74 0.00 4.41 -2.16
N MET A 75 -0.21 3.59 -1.12
CA MET A 75 -1.40 2.74 -0.99
C MET A 75 -2.67 3.54 -0.67
N LEU A 76 -2.54 4.67 0.04
CA LEU A 76 -3.64 5.57 0.40
C LEU A 76 -3.81 6.74 -0.59
N ALA A 77 -2.98 6.80 -1.62
CA ALA A 77 -3.01 7.88 -2.60
C ALA A 77 -4.36 7.95 -3.32
N GLU A 78 -4.83 9.17 -3.54
CA GLU A 78 -6.00 9.40 -4.37
C GLU A 78 -5.66 9.19 -5.85
N MET A 79 -6.62 8.73 -6.64
CA MET A 79 -6.45 8.62 -8.09
C MET A 79 -7.11 9.81 -8.76
N TYR A 80 -6.31 10.67 -9.39
CA TYR A 80 -6.81 11.81 -10.16
C TYR A 80 -6.96 11.38 -11.61
N VAL A 81 -8.21 11.35 -12.09
CA VAL A 81 -8.53 10.99 -13.48
C VAL A 81 -8.30 12.19 -14.37
N CYS A 82 -7.41 12.04 -15.35
CA CYS A 82 -6.96 13.11 -16.21
C CYS A 82 -7.43 12.89 -17.65
N ASN A 83 -7.87 13.96 -18.30
CA ASN A 83 -8.38 13.94 -19.68
C ASN A 83 -7.24 13.91 -20.72
N PHE A 84 -6.46 12.84 -20.72
CA PHE A 84 -5.45 12.55 -21.75
C PHE A 84 -5.35 11.04 -21.97
N SER A 85 -4.37 10.58 -22.75
CA SER A 85 -3.99 9.16 -22.83
C SER A 85 -2.49 9.01 -22.65
N VAL A 86 -2.09 8.14 -21.73
CA VAL A 86 -0.68 7.79 -21.51
C VAL A 86 -0.09 7.21 -22.79
N PHE A 87 -0.80 6.29 -23.45
CA PHE A 87 -0.31 5.64 -24.68
C PHE A 87 -0.13 6.59 -25.86
N GLN A 88 -0.90 7.69 -25.90
CA GLN A 88 -0.79 8.69 -26.98
C GLN A 88 0.27 9.76 -26.68
N SER A 89 0.38 10.20 -25.43
CA SER A 89 1.17 11.38 -25.06
C SER A 89 2.43 11.09 -24.28
N LEU A 90 2.47 9.96 -23.55
CA LEU A 90 3.54 9.55 -22.65
C LEU A 90 3.97 8.09 -22.93
N LEU A 91 4.15 7.74 -24.22
CA LEU A 91 4.50 6.39 -24.63
C LEU A 91 5.79 5.89 -23.95
N ASP A 92 6.78 6.75 -23.80
CA ASP A 92 8.06 6.42 -23.16
C ASP A 92 7.90 6.16 -21.65
N HIS A 93 6.90 6.76 -21.00
CA HIS A 93 6.60 6.47 -19.60
C HIS A 93 6.16 5.02 -19.44
N TRP A 94 5.20 4.59 -20.27
CA TRP A 94 4.71 3.22 -20.26
C TRP A 94 5.75 2.19 -20.73
N ALA A 95 6.52 2.52 -21.77
CA ALA A 95 7.41 1.55 -22.41
C ALA A 95 8.79 1.42 -21.74
N LEU A 96 9.28 2.50 -21.12
CA LEU A 96 10.69 2.63 -20.71
C LEU A 96 10.85 3.21 -19.30
N ASP A 97 9.78 3.31 -18.51
CA ASP A 97 9.78 3.94 -17.18
C ASP A 97 10.35 5.37 -17.20
N GLN A 98 10.18 6.08 -18.32
CA GLN A 98 10.69 7.44 -18.46
C GLN A 98 9.91 8.37 -17.52
N LEU A 99 10.65 9.11 -16.69
CA LEU A 99 10.08 10.13 -15.82
C LEU A 99 9.79 11.41 -16.60
N PHE A 100 8.61 11.97 -16.35
CA PHE A 100 8.21 13.27 -16.86
C PHE A 100 7.95 14.25 -15.69
N PRO A 101 8.43 15.50 -15.79
CA PRO A 101 8.06 16.52 -14.82
C PRO A 101 6.58 16.87 -14.98
N ILE A 102 5.80 16.64 -13.94
CA ILE A 102 4.36 16.92 -13.91
C ILE A 102 4.06 17.85 -12.74
N ALA A 103 3.33 18.93 -13.00
CA ALA A 103 2.92 19.88 -11.98
C ALA A 103 1.56 20.50 -12.34
N PRO A 104 0.74 20.89 -11.34
CA PRO A 104 -0.43 21.72 -11.57
C PRO A 104 -0.05 23.05 -12.24
N ILE A 105 -0.91 23.57 -13.11
CA ILE A 105 -0.66 24.86 -13.81
C ILE A 105 -1.31 26.06 -13.12
N HIS A 106 -2.11 25.83 -12.08
CA HIS A 106 -2.80 26.87 -11.31
C HIS A 106 -2.84 26.49 -9.82
N ARG A 107 -3.29 27.44 -8.97
CA ARG A 107 -3.31 27.29 -7.49
C ARG A 107 -1.94 26.98 -6.88
N LEU A 108 -0.86 27.42 -7.53
CA LEU A 108 0.52 27.24 -7.06
C LEU A 108 0.83 27.96 -5.74
N ASN A 109 -0.02 28.91 -5.34
CA ASN A 109 0.03 29.60 -4.06
C ASN A 109 -0.67 28.84 -2.92
N GLU A 110 -1.40 27.76 -3.22
CA GLU A 110 -2.04 26.89 -2.23
C GLU A 110 -1.12 25.72 -1.90
N ARG A 111 -0.96 25.42 -0.60
CA ARG A 111 -0.16 24.27 -0.16
C ARG A 111 -0.84 22.96 -0.62
N PRO A 112 -0.14 22.05 -1.30
CA PRO A 112 -0.69 20.74 -1.63
C PRO A 112 -0.89 19.91 -0.35
N THR A 113 -2.03 19.22 -0.27
CA THR A 113 -2.42 18.43 0.90
C THR A 113 -2.85 17.02 0.55
N VAL A 114 -2.95 16.69 -0.74
CA VAL A 114 -3.36 15.39 -1.25
C VAL A 114 -2.15 14.74 -1.90
N GLN A 115 -1.90 13.47 -1.58
CA GLN A 115 -0.99 12.63 -2.34
C GLN A 115 -1.81 11.89 -3.38
N ALA A 116 -1.48 12.08 -4.65
CA ALA A 116 -2.23 11.48 -5.76
C ALA A 116 -1.34 10.73 -6.74
N THR A 117 -1.90 9.72 -7.38
CA THR A 117 -1.44 9.19 -8.67
C THR A 117 -2.32 9.74 -9.78
N LEU A 118 -1.78 9.82 -10.99
CA LEU A 118 -2.55 10.27 -12.14
C LEU A 118 -2.96 9.05 -12.95
N VAL A 119 -4.23 8.99 -13.32
CA VAL A 119 -4.74 7.94 -14.20
C VAL A 119 -5.40 8.60 -15.39
N ASP A 120 -5.22 8.03 -16.57
CA ASP A 120 -5.88 8.51 -17.76
C ASP A 120 -7.33 8.00 -17.83
N ILE A 121 -8.07 8.44 -18.84
CA ILE A 121 -9.48 8.04 -19.03
C ILE A 121 -9.63 6.73 -19.82
N THR A 122 -8.53 6.06 -20.16
CA THR A 122 -8.58 4.82 -20.93
C THR A 122 -9.03 3.66 -20.06
N CYS A 123 -9.48 2.58 -20.70
CA CYS A 123 -9.92 1.37 -19.99
C CYS A 123 -8.77 0.44 -19.58
N ASP A 124 -7.52 0.86 -19.82
CA ASP A 124 -6.34 0.04 -19.53
C ASP A 124 -5.80 0.37 -18.15
N SER A 125 -5.46 -0.65 -17.36
CA SER A 125 -4.88 -0.47 -16.03
C SER A 125 -3.48 0.14 -16.04
N ASP A 126 -2.80 0.07 -17.19
CA ASP A 126 -1.46 0.64 -17.40
C ASP A 126 -1.53 2.12 -17.80
N GLY A 127 -2.74 2.67 -18.02
CA GLY A 127 -2.99 4.09 -18.24
C GLY A 127 -2.82 4.93 -16.97
N LYS A 128 -1.68 4.79 -16.27
CA LYS A 128 -1.38 5.49 -15.02
C LYS A 128 0.03 6.08 -15.02
N VAL A 129 0.20 7.11 -14.20
CA VAL A 129 1.49 7.69 -13.81
C VAL A 129 1.58 7.63 -12.30
N ASP A 130 2.44 6.75 -11.81
CA ASP A 130 2.68 6.52 -10.38
C ASP A 130 4.16 6.64 -9.99
N GLU A 131 4.98 7.23 -10.87
CA GLU A 131 6.38 7.57 -10.61
C GLU A 131 6.64 9.03 -10.99
N PHE A 132 7.21 9.79 -10.04
CA PHE A 132 7.42 11.22 -10.14
C PHE A 132 8.83 11.60 -9.70
N ILE A 133 9.33 12.69 -10.27
CA ILE A 133 10.65 13.24 -9.96
C ILE A 133 10.65 13.84 -8.54
N ASP A 134 11.65 13.49 -7.73
CA ASP A 134 11.96 14.14 -6.45
C ASP A 134 13.47 14.42 -6.31
N LEU A 135 13.85 15.18 -5.27
CA LEU A 135 15.21 15.67 -5.06
C LEU A 135 16.23 14.56 -4.77
N GLU A 136 15.81 13.50 -4.08
CA GLU A 136 16.68 12.41 -3.63
C GLU A 136 16.47 11.12 -4.42
N ASP A 137 15.23 10.82 -4.81
CA ASP A 137 14.87 9.59 -5.52
C ASP A 137 13.55 9.76 -6.30
N VAL A 138 12.99 8.67 -6.83
CA VAL A 138 11.66 8.62 -7.44
C VAL A 138 10.58 8.51 -6.37
N ARG A 139 9.60 9.42 -6.40
CA ARG A 139 8.41 9.34 -5.55
C ARG A 139 7.28 8.59 -6.24
N ARG A 140 6.48 7.88 -5.45
CA ARG A 140 5.32 7.13 -5.94
C ARG A 140 4.00 7.90 -6.00
N THR A 141 4.03 9.16 -5.57
CA THR A 141 2.85 10.02 -5.51
C THR A 141 3.25 11.46 -5.77
N LEU A 142 2.32 12.22 -6.33
CA LEU A 142 2.44 13.65 -6.56
C LEU A 142 1.66 14.40 -5.48
N SER A 143 2.31 15.35 -4.81
CA SER A 143 1.65 16.26 -3.87
C SER A 143 0.85 17.31 -4.65
N VAL A 144 -0.47 17.26 -4.55
CA VAL A 144 -1.38 18.15 -5.29
C VAL A 144 -2.39 18.83 -4.37
N GLN A 145 -3.03 19.89 -4.89
CA GLN A 145 -4.15 20.51 -4.23
C GLN A 145 -5.40 19.62 -4.34
N PRO A 146 -6.32 19.67 -3.35
CA PRO A 146 -7.59 18.96 -3.43
C PRO A 146 -8.44 19.51 -4.59
N LEU A 147 -9.13 18.61 -5.29
CA LEU A 147 -10.11 18.96 -6.31
C LEU A 147 -11.27 19.74 -5.67
N LYS A 148 -11.73 20.79 -6.35
CA LYS A 148 -12.90 21.59 -5.96
C LYS A 148 -14.00 21.35 -6.97
N GLU A 149 -15.17 20.94 -6.52
CA GLU A 149 -16.28 20.63 -7.41
C GLU A 149 -16.66 21.83 -8.30
N GLY A 150 -16.83 21.56 -9.60
CA GLY A 150 -17.15 22.58 -10.60
C GLY A 150 -16.01 23.55 -10.95
N GLN A 151 -14.81 23.40 -10.39
CA GLN A 151 -13.64 24.19 -10.76
C GLN A 151 -12.71 23.38 -11.66
N PRO A 152 -12.15 24.00 -12.71
CA PRO A 152 -11.14 23.33 -13.52
C PRO A 152 -9.91 23.01 -12.66
N TYR A 153 -9.34 21.84 -12.93
CA TYR A 153 -8.09 21.37 -12.37
C TYR A 153 -7.21 20.78 -13.48
#